data_AF-A0A8S4QDL5-F1
#
_entry.id   AF-A0A8S4QDL5-F1
#
_cell.length_a   1.000
_cell.length_b   1.000
_cell.length_c   1.000
_cell.angle_alpha   90.00
_cell.angle_beta   90.00
_cell.angle_gamma   90.00
#
_symmetry.space_group_name_H-M   'P 1'
#
loop_
_entity.id
_entity.type
_entity.pdbx_description
1 polymer ?
#
loop_
_entity_poly.entity_id
_entity_poly.type
_entity_poly.pdbx_seq_one_letter_code
_entity_poly.pdbx_strand_id
1 'polypeptide(L)' 'LILDARSNIETAKDNIYQTPMENVFAAGDCRRGQSLVVWAISEGRQAARAVDVYLTGQSCLPGPGGVVYTH' A
#
# COMPACT_ATOMS: atom_id res chain seq x y z
N LEU A 1 9.63 -0.68 13.08
CA LEU A 1 9.24 -0.05 11.80
C LEU A 1 9.82 1.35 11.77
N ILE A 2 10.30 1.80 10.61
CA ILE A 2 10.81 3.17 10.45
C ILE A 2 9.61 4.11 10.29
N LEU A 3 9.68 5.29 10.91
CA LEU A 3 8.62 6.28 10.88
C LEU A 3 9.06 7.52 10.10
N ASP A 4 8.11 8.16 9.42
CA ASP A 4 8.30 9.46 8.79
C ASP A 4 8.30 10.61 9.80
N ALA A 5 8.56 11.84 9.32
CA ALA A 5 8.57 13.05 10.16
C ALA A 5 7.21 13.36 10.85
N ARG A 6 6.12 12.71 10.43
CA ARG A 6 4.77 12.84 10.98
C ARG A 6 4.40 11.65 11.88
N SER A 7 5.36 10.79 12.22
CA SER A 7 5.18 9.57 13.03
C SER A 7 4.29 8.51 12.38
N ASN A 8 4.14 8.52 11.05
CA ASN A 8 3.50 7.43 10.32
C ASN A 8 4.55 6.40 9.88
N ILE A 9 4.13 5.16 9.62
CA ILE A 9 4.99 4.10 9.09
C ILE A 9 5.49 4.51 7.70
N GLU A 10 6.80 4.54 7.54
CA GLU A 10 7.45 4.85 6.28
C GLU A 10 7.29 3.70 5.27
N THR A 11 6.96 4.06 4.03
CA THR A 11 6.85 3.12 2.89
C THR A 11 7.64 3.63 1.70
N ALA A 12 8.07 2.70 0.84
CA ALA A 12 8.84 2.99 -0.36
C ALA A 12 8.11 3.97 -1.30
N LYS A 13 8.88 4.83 -1.98
CA LYS A 13 8.34 5.88 -2.86
C LYS A 13 7.88 5.32 -4.21
N ASP A 14 8.54 4.26 -4.66
CA ASP A 14 8.35 3.53 -5.92
C ASP A 14 7.37 2.36 -5.79
N ASN A 15 7.39 1.66 -4.65
CA ASN A 15 6.42 0.62 -4.30
C ASN A 15 5.59 1.04 -3.09
N ILE A 16 4.69 2.00 -3.34
CA ILE A 16 3.76 2.59 -2.37
C ILE A 16 3.17 1.43 -1.55
N TYR A 17 3.15 1.53 -0.22
CA TYR A 17 2.71 0.51 0.75
C TYR A 17 3.77 -0.47 1.29
N GLN A 18 4.86 -0.78 0.59
CA GLN A 18 5.91 -1.66 1.14
C GLN A 18 6.79 -0.89 2.12
N THR A 19 7.03 -1.43 3.31
CA THR A 19 7.96 -0.84 4.28
C THR A 19 9.42 -1.24 3.95
N PRO A 20 10.43 -0.59 4.56
CA PRO A 20 11.82 -1.03 4.42
C PRO A 20 12.09 -2.45 4.94
N MET A 21 11.18 -3.01 5.74
CA MET A 21 11.24 -4.40 6.19
C MET A 21 10.61 -5.30 5.13
N GLU A 22 11.35 -6.32 4.71
CA GLU A 22 10.91 -7.30 3.73
C GLU A 22 9.61 -7.98 4.17
N ASN A 23 8.71 -8.26 3.24
CA ASN A 23 7.39 -8.86 3.47
C ASN A 23 6.42 -8.04 4.37
N VAL A 24 6.75 -6.81 4.74
CA VAL A 24 5.88 -5.97 5.60
C VAL A 24 5.35 -4.77 4.82
N PHE A 25 4.04 -4.58 4.89
CA PHE A 25 3.29 -3.54 4.20
C PHE A 25 2.42 -2.74 5.18
N ALA A 26 2.19 -1.47 4.89
CA ALA A 26 1.36 -0.58 5.68
C ALA A 26 0.34 0.15 4.80
N ALA A 27 -0.82 0.50 5.36
CA ALA A 27 -1.90 1.22 4.68
C ALA A 27 -2.82 1.91 5.70
N GLY A 28 -3.57 2.92 5.25
CA GLY A 28 -4.53 3.62 6.09
C GLY A 28 -3.84 4.56 7.09
N ASP A 29 -4.50 4.83 8.21
CA ASP A 29 -4.10 5.90 9.14
C ASP A 29 -2.69 5.73 9.71
N CYS A 30 -2.21 4.49 9.91
CA CYS A 30 -0.87 4.24 10.42
C CYS A 30 0.24 4.64 9.42
N ARG A 31 -0.07 4.76 8.12
CA ARG A 31 0.86 5.13 7.05
C ARG A 31 0.62 6.54 6.52
N ARG A 32 -0.65 6.93 6.36
CA ARG A 32 -1.06 8.23 5.81
C ARG A 32 -1.15 9.33 6.88
N GLY A 33 -1.40 8.93 8.12
CA GLY A 33 -1.93 9.77 9.20
C GLY A 33 -3.46 9.79 9.21
N GLN A 34 -4.05 10.31 10.29
CA GLN A 34 -5.50 10.37 10.51
C GLN A 34 -6.27 10.81 9.25
N SER A 35 -7.22 10.00 8.80
CA SER A 35 -7.97 10.26 7.59
C SER A 35 -9.40 9.70 7.62
N LEU A 36 -10.04 9.65 6.46
CA LEU A 36 -11.38 9.09 6.31
C LEU A 36 -11.31 7.57 6.15
N VAL A 37 -12.36 6.86 6.59
CA VAL A 37 -12.49 5.40 6.39
C VAL A 37 -12.37 5.01 4.91
N VAL A 38 -12.90 5.83 4.00
CA VAL A 38 -12.79 5.56 2.56
C VAL A 38 -11.34 5.56 2.05
N TRP A 39 -10.45 6.35 2.67
CA TRP A 39 -9.02 6.31 2.37
C TRP A 39 -8.40 5.01 2.85
N ALA A 40 -8.71 4.57 4.07
CA ALA A 40 -8.24 3.28 4.57
C ALA A 40 -8.68 2.11 3.69
N ILE A 41 -9.93 2.13 3.20
CA ILE A 41 -10.43 1.11 2.24
C ILE A 41 -9.68 1.17 0.92
N SER A 42 -9.50 2.37 0.35
CA SER A 42 -8.78 2.55 -0.92
C SER A 42 -7.33 2.08 -0.82
N GLU A 43 -6.63 2.48 0.25
CA GLU A 43 -5.24 2.08 0.47
C GLU A 43 -5.10 0.59 0.79
N GLY A 44 -6.03 0.02 1.55
CA GLY A 44 -6.04 -1.43 1.83
C GLY A 44 -6.12 -2.26 0.56
N ARG A 45 -6.95 -1.86 -0.41
CA ARG A 45 -7.04 -2.52 -1.73
C ARG A 45 -5.75 -2.41 -2.52
N GLN A 46 -5.12 -1.24 -2.50
CA GLN A 46 -3.87 -1.02 -3.22
C GLN A 46 -2.68 -1.73 -2.55
N ALA A 47 -2.66 -1.82 -1.22
CA ALA A 47 -1.69 -2.60 -0.48
C ALA A 47 -1.84 -4.10 -0.79
N ALA A 48 -3.07 -4.62 -0.86
CA ALA A 48 -3.31 -6.01 -1.29
C ALA A 48 -2.76 -6.27 -2.71
N ARG A 49 -2.95 -5.33 -3.64
CA ARG A 49 -2.33 -5.40 -4.97
C ARG A 49 -0.80 -5.37 -4.92
N ALA A 50 -0.20 -4.50 -4.09
CA ALA A 50 1.25 -4.45 -3.94
C ALA A 50 1.83 -5.76 -3.37
N VAL A 51 1.12 -6.37 -2.40
CA VAL A 51 1.46 -7.70 -1.86
C VAL A 51 1.39 -8.77 -2.95
N ASP A 52 0.32 -8.79 -3.75
CA ASP A 52 0.13 -9.77 -4.83
C ASP A 52 1.24 -9.66 -5.90
N VAL A 53 1.58 -8.44 -6.32
CA VAL A 53 2.70 -8.18 -7.24
C VAL A 53 4.04 -8.60 -6.63
N TYR A 54 4.26 -8.29 -5.35
CA TYR A 54 5.51 -8.65 -4.68
C TYR A 54 5.69 -10.18 -4.59
N LEU A 55 4.61 -10.93 -4.35
CA LEU A 55 4.66 -12.39 -4.21
C LEU A 55 4.67 -13.12 -5.56
N THR A 56 4.00 -12.61 -6.58
CA THR A 56 3.73 -13.35 -7.83
C THR A 56 4.34 -12.70 -9.08
N GLY A 57 4.87 -11.48 -8.97
CA GLY A 57 5.43 -10.69 -10.06
C GLY A 57 4.40 -9.90 -10.88
N GLN A 58 3.10 -10.23 -10.78
CA GLN A 58 1.99 -9.54 -11.44
C GLN A 58 0.75 -9.52 -10.52
N SER A 59 -0.35 -8.89 -10.93
CA SER A 59 -1.58 -8.91 -10.12
C SER A 59 -2.81 -8.72 -10.98
N CYS A 60 -3.83 -9.55 -10.73
CA CYS A 60 -5.16 -9.37 -11.32
C CYS A 60 -6.08 -8.49 -10.45
N LEU A 61 -5.62 -8.05 -9.27
CA LEU A 61 -6.37 -7.14 -8.41
C LEU A 61 -6.52 -5.74 -9.04
N PRO A 62 -7.66 -5.07 -8.84
CA PRO A 62 -7.88 -3.71 -9.34
C PRO A 62 -6.91 -2.68 -8.75
N GLY A 63 -6.41 -1.78 -9.58
CA GLY A 63 -5.62 -0.62 -9.19
C GLY A 63 -6.43 0.59 -8.73
N PRO A 64 -5.77 1.76 -8.63
CA PRO A 64 -6.44 3.03 -8.41
C PRO A 64 -7.60 3.22 -9.40
N GLY A 65 -8.75 3.67 -8.91
CA GLY A 65 -9.96 3.83 -9.72
C GLY A 65 -10.66 2.52 -10.11
N GLY A 66 -10.20 1.36 -9.62
CA GLY A 66 -10.79 0.07 -9.94
C GLY A 66 -10.35 -0.52 -11.29
N VAL A 67 -9.33 0.07 -11.93
CA VAL A 67 -8.81 -0.40 -13.22
C VAL A 67 -7.99 -1.66 -13.03
N VAL A 68 -8.38 -2.75 -13.71
CA VAL A 68 -7.59 -3.98 -13.80
C VAL A 68 -6.66 -3.85 -15.00
N TYR A 69 -5.37 -4.06 -14.79
CA TYR A 69 -4.37 -4.03 -15.86
C TYR A 69 -4.02 -5.48 -16.17
N THR A 70 -4.65 -6.03 -17.20
CA THR A 70 -4.21 -7.28 -17.84
C THR A 70 -3.08 -6.95 -18.80
N HIS A 71 -1.97 -7.70 -18.69
CA HIS A 71 -0.89 -7.70 -19.66
C HIS A 71 -1.34 -8.27 -21.00
#